data_AF-A0A432SE64-F1
#
_entry.id   AF-A0A432SE64-F1
#
_cell.length_a   1.000
_cell.length_b   1.000
_cell.length_c   1.000
_cell.angle_alpha   90.00
_cell.angle_beta   90.00
_cell.angle_gamma   90.00
#
_symmetry.space_group_name_H-M   'P 1'
#
loop_
_entity.id
_entity.type
_entity.pdbx_description
1 polymer ?
#
loop_
_entity_poly.entity_id
_entity_poly.type
_entity_poly.pdbx_seq_one_letter_code
_entity_poly.pdbx_strand_id
1 'polypeptide(L)'
;MKKLKNDIFFKIILIFIGVFFFLFLISYGLSKHFILSLVLSEPHLIEEILDAFNLVWLKISLVFFVLMIVTYFILKSLRNRVYEDLDVVSEYIYEISENKNYQKTLKIKHYSEFLKIAVGLKNITKRLVQKDKKSSKK
;
A
#
# COMPACT_ATOMS: atom_id res chain seq x y z
N MET A 1 19.28 2.42 2.37
CA MET A 1 18.04 2.58 1.57
C MET A 1 16.88 1.67 2.03
N LYS A 2 17.08 0.37 2.27
CA LYS A 2 16.01 -0.56 2.77
C LYS A 2 15.33 -0.11 4.07
N LYS A 3 16.09 0.37 5.06
CA LYS A 3 15.56 0.87 6.34
C LYS A 3 14.60 2.05 6.16
N LEU A 4 14.98 3.03 5.33
CA LEU A 4 14.17 4.20 5.00
C LEU A 4 12.87 3.83 4.24
N LYS A 5 12.95 2.90 3.27
CA LYS A 5 11.77 2.36 2.54
C LYS A 5 10.78 1.68 3.51
N ASN A 6 11.28 0.90 4.45
CA ASN A 6 10.45 0.27 5.48
C ASN A 6 9.79 1.29 6.41
N ASP A 7 10.53 2.31 6.86
CA ASP A 7 10.00 3.33 7.78
C ASP A 7 8.86 4.15 7.15
N ILE A 8 9.00 4.56 5.88
CA ILE A 8 7.96 5.32 5.17
C ILE A 8 6.69 4.47 5.02
N PHE A 9 6.83 3.22 4.59
CA PHE A 9 5.68 2.33 4.43
C PHE A 9 4.98 2.04 5.76
N PHE A 10 5.75 1.81 6.83
CA PHE A 10 5.18 1.57 8.15
C PHE A 10 4.41 2.79 8.64
N LYS A 11 4.92 4.00 8.41
CA LYS A 11 4.19 5.25 8.70
C LYS A 11 2.89 5.35 7.92
N ILE A 12 2.89 5.06 6.62
CA ILE A 12 1.67 5.12 5.78
C ILE A 12 0.63 4.11 6.28
N ILE A 13 1.04 2.88 6.56
CA ILE A 13 0.16 1.86 7.13
C ILE A 13 -0.38 2.31 8.49
N LEU A 14 0.47 2.85 9.36
CA LEU A 14 0.06 3.30 10.68
C LEU A 14 -0.97 4.43 10.60
N ILE A 15 -0.78 5.38 9.68
CA ILE A 15 -1.76 6.44 9.40
C ILE A 15 -3.07 5.84 8.89
N PHE A 16 -3.02 4.92 7.92
CA PHE A 16 -4.21 4.24 7.40
C PHE A 16 -4.98 3.52 8.52
N ILE A 17 -4.29 2.72 9.33
CA ILE A 17 -4.89 2.01 10.46
C ILE A 17 -5.49 2.99 11.47
N GLY A 18 -4.75 4.06 11.80
CA GLY A 18 -5.20 5.08 12.73
C GLY A 18 -6.47 5.80 12.27
N VAL A 19 -6.53 6.18 10.99
CA VAL A 19 -7.72 6.83 10.41
C VAL A 19 -8.93 5.91 10.44
N PHE A 20 -8.79 4.66 10.01
CA PHE A 20 -9.91 3.71 10.02
C PHE A 20 -10.37 3.37 11.43
N PHE A 21 -9.44 3.23 12.38
CA PHE A 21 -9.77 3.02 13.78
C PHE A 21 -10.51 4.23 14.37
N PHE A 22 -10.08 5.45 14.05
CA PHE A 22 -10.75 6.66 14.49
C PHE A 22 -12.17 6.78 13.93
N LEU A 23 -12.35 6.50 12.63
CA LEU A 23 -13.68 6.43 12.00
C LEU A 23 -14.57 5.36 12.64
N PHE A 24 -14.00 4.21 13.01
CA PHE A 24 -14.72 3.15 13.72
C PHE A 24 -15.23 3.62 15.09
N LEU A 25 -14.41 4.33 15.86
CA LEU A 25 -14.82 4.90 17.15
C LEU A 25 -15.89 5.98 17.01
N ILE A 26 -15.77 6.86 15.99
CA ILE A 26 -16.81 7.84 15.68
C ILE A 26 -18.13 7.13 15.34
N SER A 27 -18.08 6.10 14.51
CA SER A 27 -19.25 5.32 14.13
C SER A 27 -19.93 4.67 15.34
N TYR A 28 -19.15 4.11 16.27
CA TYR A 28 -19.67 3.60 17.54
C TYR A 28 -20.42 4.67 18.34
N GLY A 29 -19.76 5.83 18.57
CA GLY A 29 -20.33 6.92 19.36
C GLY A 29 -21.61 7.48 18.76
N LEU A 30 -21.61 7.72 17.45
CA LEU A 30 -22.79 8.21 16.72
C LEU A 30 -23.94 7.19 16.76
N SER A 31 -23.66 5.91 16.54
CA SER A 31 -24.67 4.86 16.57
C SER A 31 -25.28 4.71 17.97
N LYS A 32 -24.44 4.76 19.01
CA LYS A 32 -24.88 4.71 20.40
C LYS A 32 -25.74 5.93 20.76
N HIS A 33 -25.32 7.12 20.37
CA HIS A 33 -26.07 8.35 20.58
C HIS A 33 -27.42 8.32 19.87
N PHE A 34 -27.45 7.85 18.62
CA PHE A 34 -28.69 7.69 17.85
C PHE A 34 -29.69 6.77 18.57
N ILE A 35 -29.25 5.59 19.03
CA ILE A 35 -30.10 4.66 19.79
C ILE A 35 -30.61 5.32 21.08
N LEU A 36 -29.73 5.96 21.86
CA LEU A 36 -30.13 6.65 23.08
C LEU A 36 -31.17 7.75 22.83
N SER A 37 -31.04 8.51 21.75
CA SER A 37 -31.99 9.56 21.39
C SER A 37 -33.37 9.02 20.99
N LEU A 38 -33.44 7.77 20.52
CA LEU A 38 -34.68 7.13 20.06
C LEU A 38 -35.46 6.48 21.21
N VAL A 39 -34.77 6.05 22.27
CA VAL A 39 -35.32 5.26 23.40
C VAL A 39 -35.68 6.16 24.61
N LEU A 40 -35.75 7.48 24.45
CA LEU A 40 -35.97 8.46 25.54
C LEU A 40 -37.31 8.34 26.31
N SER A 41 -38.17 7.36 26.03
CA SER A 41 -39.50 7.22 26.63
C SER A 41 -39.62 6.15 27.73
N GLU A 42 -38.75 5.15 27.79
CA GLU A 42 -38.86 4.06 28.78
C GLU A 42 -37.50 3.64 29.37
N PRO A 43 -37.18 4.03 30.63
CA PRO A 43 -35.85 3.84 31.24
C PRO A 43 -35.40 2.38 31.31
N HIS A 44 -36.35 1.46 31.53
CA HIS A 44 -36.09 0.03 31.73
C HIS A 44 -35.67 -0.68 30.42
N LEU A 45 -36.11 -0.16 29.27
CA LEU A 45 -35.77 -0.68 27.94
C LEU A 45 -34.38 -0.22 27.48
N ILE A 46 -33.84 0.86 28.05
CA ILE A 46 -32.55 1.43 27.66
C ILE A 46 -31.41 0.45 27.95
N GLU A 47 -31.40 -0.18 29.12
CA GLU A 47 -30.32 -1.09 29.52
C GLU A 47 -30.26 -2.32 28.60
N GLU A 48 -31.39 -2.97 28.35
CA GLU A 48 -31.46 -4.16 27.50
C GLU A 48 -31.06 -3.85 26.04
N ILE A 49 -31.50 -2.71 25.51
CA ILE A 49 -31.14 -2.26 24.16
C ILE A 49 -29.65 -1.93 24.06
N LEU A 50 -29.08 -1.26 25.07
CA LEU A 50 -27.66 -0.93 25.09
C LEU A 50 -26.77 -2.18 25.17
N ASP A 51 -27.16 -3.18 25.95
CA ASP A 51 -26.44 -4.45 26.04
C ASP A 51 -26.50 -5.23 24.72
N ALA A 52 -27.68 -5.31 24.11
CA ALA A 52 -27.84 -5.88 22.78
C ALA A 52 -26.98 -5.14 21.73
N PHE A 53 -26.98 -3.80 21.76
CA PHE A 53 -26.15 -2.98 20.89
C PHE A 53 -24.65 -3.25 21.11
N ASN A 54 -24.18 -3.26 22.35
CA ASN A 54 -22.77 -3.52 22.68
C ASN A 54 -22.35 -4.91 22.18
N LEU A 55 -23.21 -5.92 22.32
CA LEU A 55 -22.95 -7.28 21.85
C LEU A 55 -22.82 -7.33 20.31
N VAL A 56 -23.72 -6.66 19.60
CA VAL A 56 -23.64 -6.52 18.14
C VAL A 56 -22.36 -5.80 17.74
N TRP A 57 -22.02 -4.72 18.45
CA TRP A 57 -20.85 -3.93 18.14
C TRP A 57 -19.53 -4.65 18.43
N LEU A 58 -19.50 -5.53 19.43
CA LEU A 58 -18.38 -6.43 19.68
C LEU A 58 -18.17 -7.41 18.53
N LYS A 59 -19.25 -8.00 17.99
CA LYS A 59 -19.18 -8.86 16.80
C LYS A 59 -18.66 -8.11 15.58
N ILE A 60 -19.14 -6.88 15.36
CA ILE A 60 -18.68 -6.02 14.26
C ILE A 60 -17.21 -5.63 14.45
N SER A 61 -16.79 -5.32 15.67
CA SER A 61 -15.39 -5.03 16.00
C SER A 61 -14.49 -6.21 15.62
N LEU A 62 -14.90 -7.44 15.93
CA LEU A 62 -14.14 -8.64 15.59
C LEU A 62 -13.95 -8.76 14.07
N VAL A 63 -15.01 -8.58 13.29
CA VAL A 63 -14.94 -8.60 11.81
C VAL A 63 -14.06 -7.46 11.30
N PHE A 64 -14.19 -6.26 11.86
CA PHE A 64 -13.38 -5.10 11.50
C PHE A 64 -11.88 -5.37 11.69
N PHE A 65 -11.47 -5.91 12.85
CA PHE A 65 -10.06 -6.22 13.10
C PHE A 65 -9.52 -7.31 12.18
N VAL A 66 -10.32 -8.32 11.85
CA VAL A 66 -9.94 -9.35 10.86
C VAL A 66 -9.69 -8.69 9.50
N LEU A 67 -10.57 -7.81 9.05
CA LEU A 67 -10.39 -7.08 7.78
C LEU A 67 -9.15 -6.18 7.80
N MET A 68 -8.86 -5.52 8.92
CA MET A 68 -7.66 -4.70 9.09
C MET A 68 -6.38 -5.52 8.96
N ILE A 69 -6.34 -6.71 9.57
CA ILE A 69 -5.20 -7.64 9.48
C ILE A 69 -5.03 -8.11 8.02
N VAL A 70 -6.11 -8.52 7.36
CA VAL A 70 -6.07 -8.96 5.96
C VAL A 70 -5.56 -7.84 5.05
N THR A 71 -6.08 -6.62 5.24
CA THR A 71 -5.66 -5.44 4.49
C THR A 71 -4.17 -5.15 4.67
N TYR A 72 -3.66 -5.26 5.89
CA TYR A 72 -2.22 -5.12 6.17
C TYR A 72 -1.37 -6.11 5.34
N PHE A 73 -1.77 -7.39 5.30
CA PHE A 73 -1.03 -8.40 4.53
C PHE A 73 -1.07 -8.14 3.02
N ILE A 74 -2.22 -7.71 2.49
CA ILE A 74 -2.36 -7.35 1.08
C ILE A 74 -1.43 -6.16 0.75
N LEU A 75 -1.46 -5.10 1.54
CA LEU A 75 -0.59 -3.93 1.35
C LEU A 75 0.90 -4.32 1.43
N LYS A 76 1.27 -5.16 2.40
CA LYS A 76 2.64 -5.64 2.56
C LYS A 76 3.10 -6.44 1.34
N SER A 77 2.25 -7.29 0.80
CA SER A 77 2.54 -8.08 -0.41
C SER A 77 2.69 -7.18 -1.63
N LEU A 78 1.78 -6.24 -1.84
CA LEU A 78 1.84 -5.29 -2.97
C LEU A 78 3.14 -4.49 -2.93
N ARG A 79 3.49 -3.95 -1.75
CA ARG A 79 4.74 -3.22 -1.55
C ARG A 79 5.96 -4.04 -1.96
N ASN A 80 6.07 -5.29 -1.50
CA ASN A 80 7.22 -6.12 -1.82
C ASN A 80 7.37 -6.31 -3.33
N ARG A 81 6.27 -6.62 -4.02
CA ARG A 81 6.25 -6.75 -5.48
C ARG A 81 6.67 -5.46 -6.19
N VAL A 82 6.22 -4.30 -5.72
CA VAL A 82 6.60 -2.99 -6.30
C VAL A 82 8.09 -2.72 -6.09
N TYR A 83 8.62 -2.98 -4.89
CA TYR A 83 10.04 -2.77 -4.64
C TYR A 83 10.94 -3.75 -5.38
N GLU A 84 10.50 -4.99 -5.58
CA GLU A 84 11.22 -5.97 -6.41
C GLU A 84 11.37 -5.47 -7.86
N ASP A 85 10.27 -5.02 -8.48
CA ASP A 85 10.33 -4.48 -9.84
C ASP A 85 11.14 -3.17 -9.91
N LEU A 86 11.02 -2.29 -8.91
CA LEU A 86 11.82 -1.06 -8.81
C LEU A 86 13.32 -1.34 -8.69
N ASP A 87 13.71 -2.27 -7.81
CA ASP A 87 15.11 -2.58 -7.58
C ASP A 87 15.74 -3.18 -8.86
N VAL A 88 15.00 -4.02 -9.61
CA VAL A 88 15.42 -4.54 -10.92
C VAL A 88 15.61 -3.41 -11.95
N VAL A 89 14.69 -2.44 -12.01
CA VAL A 89 14.83 -1.26 -12.88
C VAL A 89 16.05 -0.43 -12.48
N SER A 90 16.24 -0.20 -11.19
CA SER A 90 17.34 0.61 -10.68
C SER A 90 18.70 -0.04 -10.95
N GLU A 91 18.80 -1.37 -10.78
CA GLU A 91 20.00 -2.14 -11.11
C GLU A 91 20.30 -2.08 -12.62
N TYR A 92 19.28 -2.20 -13.47
CA TYR A 92 19.47 -2.08 -14.92
C TYR A 92 20.00 -0.71 -15.34
N ILE A 93 19.47 0.37 -14.75
CA ILE A 93 19.95 1.73 -15.03
C ILE A 93 21.40 1.88 -14.58
N TYR A 94 21.74 1.39 -13.38
CA TYR A 94 23.11 1.42 -12.85
C TYR A 94 24.10 0.71 -13.78
N GLU A 95 23.77 -0.50 -14.24
CA GLU A 95 24.59 -1.28 -15.17
C GLU A 95 24.83 -0.57 -16.50
N ILE A 96 23.84 0.16 -17.03
CA ILE A 96 23.99 0.88 -18.29
C ILE A 96 24.76 2.19 -18.11
N SER A 97 24.54 2.90 -17.01
CA SER A 97 25.13 4.21 -16.77
C SER A 97 26.60 4.11 -16.35
N GLU A 98 26.88 3.31 -15.31
CA GLU A 98 28.21 3.22 -14.72
C GLU A 98 29.06 2.16 -15.43
N ASN A 99 28.51 0.96 -15.62
CA ASN A 99 29.26 -0.17 -16.16
C ASN A 99 29.25 -0.22 -17.71
N LYS A 100 28.50 0.69 -18.36
CA LYS A 100 28.24 0.69 -19.82
C LYS A 100 27.84 -0.69 -20.36
N ASN A 101 27.20 -1.51 -19.52
CA ASN A 101 26.79 -2.87 -19.86
C ASN A 101 25.47 -2.85 -20.62
N TYR A 102 25.52 -2.48 -21.90
CA TYR A 102 24.33 -2.36 -22.75
C TYR A 102 23.65 -3.70 -23.09
N GLN A 103 24.26 -4.84 -22.71
CA GLN A 103 23.70 -6.17 -22.94
C GLN A 103 22.85 -6.67 -21.76
N LYS A 104 22.88 -5.98 -20.61
CA LYS A 104 22.06 -6.34 -19.44
C LYS A 104 20.59 -6.47 -19.87
N THR A 105 19.91 -7.51 -19.39
CA THR A 105 18.49 -7.74 -19.70
C THR A 105 17.61 -7.20 -18.58
N LEU A 106 16.62 -6.37 -18.93
CA LEU A 106 15.59 -5.90 -17.98
C LEU A 106 14.37 -6.83 -18.03
N LYS A 107 14.03 -7.46 -16.89
CA LYS A 107 12.87 -8.37 -16.77
C LYS A 107 12.01 -8.00 -15.57
N ILE A 108 10.88 -7.36 -15.84
CA ILE A 108 9.84 -7.01 -14.87
C ILE A 108 8.98 -8.23 -14.58
N LYS A 109 8.63 -8.47 -13.31
CA LYS A 109 7.91 -9.69 -12.88
C LYS A 109 6.47 -9.44 -12.47
N HIS A 110 6.14 -8.29 -11.87
CA HIS A 110 4.86 -8.15 -11.17
C HIS A 110 3.92 -7.13 -11.80
N TYR A 111 4.42 -6.00 -12.30
CA TYR A 111 3.57 -4.88 -12.70
C TYR A 111 3.78 -4.44 -14.16
N SER A 112 2.67 -4.32 -14.90
CA SER A 112 2.67 -3.92 -16.31
C SER A 112 3.12 -2.47 -16.53
N GLU A 113 2.92 -1.61 -15.53
CA GLU A 113 3.34 -0.21 -15.54
C GLU A 113 4.87 -0.12 -15.60
N PHE A 114 5.55 -1.00 -14.86
CA PHE A 114 7.00 -1.11 -14.91
C PHE A 114 7.49 -1.69 -16.24
N LEU A 115 6.67 -2.48 -16.94
CA LEU A 115 6.98 -2.91 -18.30
C LEU A 115 7.04 -1.72 -19.28
N LYS A 116 6.14 -0.73 -19.15
CA LYS A 116 6.18 0.49 -19.97
C LYS A 116 7.49 1.27 -19.72
N ILE A 117 7.88 1.40 -18.45
CA ILE A 117 9.17 2.00 -18.07
C ILE A 117 10.32 1.20 -18.69
N ALA A 118 10.28 -0.13 -18.62
CA ALA A 118 11.30 -1.00 -19.18
C ALA A 118 11.47 -0.85 -20.70
N VAL A 119 10.37 -0.72 -21.44
CA VAL A 119 10.40 -0.46 -22.89
C VAL A 119 11.02 0.90 -23.18
N GLY A 120 10.62 1.94 -22.44
CA GLY A 120 11.20 3.28 -22.56
C GLY A 120 12.71 3.27 -22.31
N LEU A 121 13.15 2.63 -21.23
CA LEU A 121 14.56 2.45 -20.89
C LEU A 121 15.33 1.72 -21.98
N LYS A 122 14.78 0.63 -22.53
CA LYS A 122 15.41 -0.11 -23.64
C LYS A 122 15.65 0.78 -24.87
N ASN A 123 14.71 1.67 -25.18
CA ASN A 123 14.86 2.63 -26.28
C ASN A 123 15.96 3.66 -26.00
N ILE A 124 16.07 4.14 -24.76
CA ILE A 124 17.16 5.02 -24.33
C ILE A 124 18.50 4.31 -24.44
N THR A 125 18.61 3.06 -23.96
CA THR A 125 19.82 2.24 -24.08
C THR A 125 20.26 2.09 -25.53
N LYS A 126 19.33 1.82 -26.46
CA LYS A 126 19.64 1.73 -27.89
C LYS A 126 20.23 3.03 -28.45
N ARG A 127 19.67 4.18 -28.06
CA ARG A 127 20.17 5.50 -28.50
C ARG A 127 21.57 5.78 -27.92
N LEU A 128 21.82 5.41 -26.66
CA LEU A 128 23.13 5.51 -26.01
C LEU A 128 24.18 4.68 -26.75
N VAL A 129 23.89 3.42 -27.06
CA VAL A 129 24.80 2.54 -27.83
C VAL A 129 25.18 3.15 -29.18
N GLN A 130 24.20 3.72 -29.90
CA GLN A 130 24.45 4.36 -31.19
C GLN A 130 25.33 5.61 -31.05
N LYS A 131 25.11 6.41 -30.00
CA LYS A 131 25.90 7.61 -29.72
C LYS A 131 27.35 7.24 -29.38
N ASP A 132 27.58 6.28 -28.50
CA ASP A 132 28.93 5.84 -28.11
C ASP A 132 29.68 5.23 -29.31
N LYS A 133 29.02 4.41 -30.14
CA LYS A 133 29.62 3.89 -31.38
C LYS A 133 30.02 4.99 -32.37
N LYS A 134 29.23 6.08 -32.48
CA LYS A 134 29.56 7.23 -33.33
C LYS A 134 30.71 8.05 -32.75
N SER A 135 30.78 8.20 -31.43
CA SER A 135 31.87 8.91 -30.76
C SER A 135 33.20 8.14 -30.81
N SER A 136 33.17 6.81 -30.81
CA SER A 136 34.38 5.97 -30.88
C SER A 136 34.97 5.84 -32.29
N LYS A 137 34.24 6.27 -33.33
CA LYS A 137 34.69 6.26 -34.74
C LYS A 137 35.29 7.59 -35.20
N LYS A 138 35.21 8.64 -34.38
CA LYS A 138 35.91 9.91 -34.57
C LYS A 138 37.21 9.87 -33.78
#